data_AF-A0AA38RTI7-F1
#
_entry.id   AF-A0AA38RTI7-F1
#
_cell.length_a   1.000
_cell.length_b   1.000
_cell.length_c   1.000
_cell.angle_alpha   90.00
_cell.angle_beta   90.00
_cell.angle_gamma   90.00
#
_symmetry.space_group_name_H-M   'P 1'
#
loop_
_entity.id
_entity.type
_entity.pdbx_description
1 polymer ?
#
loop_
_entity_poly.entity_id
_entity_poly.type
_entity_poly.pdbx_seq_one_letter_code
_entity_poly.pdbx_strand_id
1 'polypeptide(L)'
;MKWALKVEGKHFTDITDFSELPTFSTLEKHATVTFPTAMTQTSAVMALLPKLSKLTLQSNLQTFNDDGSGSMIILKAFQVMLTDSRIAAGQAPNTVEFHWYSAEEAGLLGSQAIFQQYAKGVRGIKAMFQQDMTGYTAGTTEAGKAASMGVITDYVDVGLTGFIKKIITVGKYCSILYVSTKCGYACSDHASASNAGYPSAFVIESASEYTSPYIHGMSDMMDTVDLDHVIEHAKMTVGFSYELAFASL
;
A
#
# COMPACT_ATOMS: atom_id res chain seq x y z
N MET A 1 22.07 10.38 4.37
CA MET A 1 22.33 8.99 4.84
C MET A 1 21.66 8.79 6.20
N LYS A 2 20.73 7.82 6.31
CA LYS A 2 19.82 7.57 7.46
C LYS A 2 20.49 7.61 8.85
N TRP A 3 21.75 7.17 8.94
CA TRP A 3 22.54 7.17 10.16
C TRP A 3 22.87 8.57 10.72
N ALA A 4 23.08 9.57 9.87
CA ALA A 4 23.37 10.94 10.33
C ALA A 4 22.15 11.60 10.98
N LEU A 5 20.95 11.37 10.43
CA LEU A 5 19.69 11.92 10.96
C LEU A 5 19.27 11.25 12.29
N LYS A 6 19.65 9.99 12.49
CA LYS A 6 19.46 9.26 13.76
C LYS A 6 20.33 9.83 14.90
N VAL A 7 21.58 10.20 14.60
CA VAL A 7 22.49 10.82 15.59
C VAL A 7 21.99 12.22 16.00
N GLU A 8 21.28 12.90 15.11
CA GLU A 8 20.68 14.22 15.35
C GLU A 8 19.31 14.18 16.05
N GLY A 9 18.74 13.00 16.34
CA GLY A 9 17.43 12.88 17.00
C GLY A 9 16.25 13.43 16.19
N LYS A 10 16.39 13.51 14.85
CA LYS A 10 15.33 14.03 13.97
C LYS A 10 14.47 12.89 13.44
N HIS A 11 13.25 12.78 13.96
CA HIS A 11 12.24 11.82 13.52
C HIS A 11 11.38 12.49 12.44
N PHE A 12 11.53 12.06 11.18
CA PHE A 12 10.81 12.70 10.07
C PHE A 12 9.46 12.03 9.74
N THR A 13 9.30 10.74 10.07
CA THR A 13 8.11 9.93 9.74
C THR A 13 8.01 8.64 10.58
N ASP A 14 8.76 8.54 11.68
CA ASP A 14 8.85 7.32 12.50
C ASP A 14 7.93 7.44 13.72
N ILE A 15 6.91 6.60 13.80
CA ILE A 15 5.96 6.54 14.93
C ILE A 15 6.39 5.52 16.00
N THR A 16 7.52 4.84 15.83
CA THR A 16 7.98 3.83 16.78
C THR A 16 8.80 4.46 17.91
N ASP A 17 8.37 4.24 19.16
CA ASP A 17 9.19 4.48 20.34
C ASP A 17 10.04 3.22 20.60
N PHE A 18 11.32 3.25 20.21
CA PHE A 18 12.28 2.13 20.35
C PHE A 18 12.75 1.86 21.79
N SER A 19 11.91 2.02 22.81
CA SER A 19 12.36 1.77 24.18
C SER A 19 12.65 0.29 24.42
N GLU A 20 11.89 -0.66 23.84
CA GLU A 20 12.17 -2.10 23.89
C GLU A 20 11.58 -2.85 22.68
N LEU A 21 12.39 -3.69 21.99
CA LEU A 21 11.88 -4.64 21.00
C LEU A 21 11.16 -5.79 21.72
N PRO A 22 9.84 -5.99 21.54
CA PRO A 22 9.10 -6.88 22.42
C PRO A 22 9.01 -8.34 21.93
N THR A 23 8.92 -9.24 22.91
CA THR A 23 8.60 -10.66 22.72
C THR A 23 7.13 -10.88 22.36
N PHE A 24 6.86 -11.85 21.49
CA PHE A 24 5.53 -12.22 20.99
C PHE A 24 4.50 -12.44 22.12
N SER A 25 3.37 -11.73 22.10
CA SER A 25 2.22 -11.98 22.97
C SER A 25 1.09 -12.67 22.20
N THR A 26 0.31 -13.49 22.90
CA THR A 26 -0.87 -14.18 22.38
C THR A 26 -1.91 -13.19 21.85
N LEU A 27 -2.31 -13.39 20.59
CA LEU A 27 -3.24 -12.55 19.82
C LEU A 27 -4.65 -12.60 20.42
N GLU A 28 -5.20 -11.45 20.79
CA GLU A 28 -6.65 -11.32 20.95
C GLU A 28 -7.31 -11.31 19.56
N LYS A 29 -8.44 -12.01 19.43
CA LYS A 29 -9.17 -12.09 18.17
C LYS A 29 -9.87 -10.76 17.91
N HIS A 30 -9.34 -9.96 16.98
CA HIS A 30 -9.96 -8.70 16.58
C HIS A 30 -11.36 -8.93 15.98
N ALA A 31 -12.25 -7.95 16.15
CA ALA A 31 -13.60 -8.01 15.62
C ALA A 31 -13.59 -8.08 14.08
N THR A 32 -14.45 -8.92 13.51
CA THR A 32 -14.60 -9.04 12.06
C THR A 32 -15.08 -7.72 11.46
N VAL A 33 -14.36 -7.22 10.46
CA VAL A 33 -14.71 -5.99 9.73
C VAL A 33 -15.57 -6.33 8.53
N THR A 34 -16.64 -5.55 8.30
CA THR A 34 -17.49 -5.71 7.12
C THR A 34 -17.16 -4.63 6.10
N PHE A 35 -16.58 -5.03 4.97
CA PHE A 35 -16.19 -4.09 3.92
C PHE A 35 -17.36 -3.74 2.99
N PRO A 36 -17.38 -2.52 2.42
CA PRO A 36 -18.46 -2.11 1.53
C PRO A 36 -18.64 -3.04 0.32
N THR A 37 -19.90 -3.22 -0.07
CA THR A 37 -20.26 -3.98 -1.28
C THR A 37 -20.26 -3.11 -2.55
N ALA A 38 -20.33 -1.79 -2.39
CA ALA A 38 -20.34 -0.81 -3.47
C ALA A 38 -19.47 0.42 -3.13
N MET A 39 -19.01 1.12 -4.17
CA MET A 39 -18.29 2.38 -4.06
C MET A 39 -19.29 3.53 -3.89
N THR A 40 -19.25 4.22 -2.75
CA THR A 40 -20.20 5.31 -2.43
C THR A 40 -19.59 6.70 -2.60
N GLN A 41 -18.27 6.79 -2.70
CA GLN A 41 -17.51 8.03 -2.84
C GLN A 41 -17.01 8.28 -4.26
N THR A 42 -17.55 7.56 -5.27
CA THR A 42 -17.10 7.63 -6.67
C THR A 42 -16.90 9.05 -7.19
N SER A 43 -17.89 9.94 -7.00
CA SER A 43 -17.78 11.32 -7.48
C SER A 43 -16.63 12.10 -6.83
N ALA A 44 -16.40 11.89 -5.52
CA ALA A 44 -15.33 12.56 -4.80
C ALA A 44 -13.96 12.03 -5.21
N VAL A 45 -13.82 10.70 -5.31
CA VAL A 45 -12.58 10.05 -5.78
C VAL A 45 -12.24 10.51 -7.19
N MET A 46 -13.20 10.48 -8.11
CA MET A 46 -12.98 10.89 -9.51
C MET A 46 -12.62 12.36 -9.65
N ALA A 47 -13.02 13.24 -8.72
CA ALA A 47 -12.59 14.63 -8.69
C ALA A 47 -11.12 14.79 -8.20
N LEU A 48 -10.59 13.79 -7.49
CA LEU A 48 -9.21 13.77 -7.01
C LEU A 48 -8.23 13.14 -8.00
N LEU A 49 -8.64 12.10 -8.73
CA LEU A 49 -7.73 11.35 -9.62
C LEU A 49 -6.98 12.22 -10.64
N PRO A 50 -7.55 13.27 -11.27
CA PRO A 50 -6.81 14.14 -12.18
C PRO A 50 -5.63 14.88 -11.54
N LYS A 51 -5.56 14.97 -10.21
CA LYS A 51 -4.44 15.57 -9.47
C LYS A 51 -3.22 14.65 -9.37
N LEU A 52 -3.37 13.36 -9.73
CA LEU A 52 -2.26 12.43 -9.89
C LEU A 52 -1.60 12.69 -11.25
N SER A 53 -0.50 13.45 -11.25
CA SER A 53 0.22 13.83 -12.47
C SER A 53 1.49 13.00 -12.68
N LYS A 54 1.65 12.44 -13.88
CA LYS A 54 2.86 11.74 -14.33
C LYS A 54 4.12 12.61 -14.20
N LEU A 55 4.00 13.89 -14.55
CA LEU A 55 5.12 14.84 -14.47
C LEU A 55 5.61 15.02 -13.03
N THR A 56 4.68 15.06 -12.07
CA THR A 56 5.01 15.17 -10.65
C THR A 56 5.52 13.85 -10.08
N LEU A 57 5.14 12.70 -10.64
CA LEU A 57 5.76 11.42 -10.29
C LEU A 57 7.20 11.36 -10.81
N GLN A 58 7.43 11.68 -12.09
CA GLN A 58 8.75 11.70 -12.72
C GLN A 58 9.75 12.63 -12.04
N SER A 59 9.32 13.81 -11.58
CA SER A 59 10.23 14.74 -10.91
C SER A 59 10.68 14.25 -9.53
N ASN A 60 9.92 13.33 -8.91
CA ASN A 60 10.13 12.87 -7.54
C ASN A 60 10.58 11.40 -7.43
N LEU A 61 10.29 10.56 -8.43
CA LEU A 61 10.87 9.22 -8.57
C LEU A 61 12.30 9.37 -9.14
N GLN A 62 13.28 9.32 -8.25
CA GLN A 62 14.70 9.21 -8.62
C GLN A 62 15.30 7.85 -8.17
N THR A 63 14.46 6.93 -7.70
CA THR A 63 14.87 5.72 -6.96
C THR A 63 14.20 4.45 -7.48
N PHE A 64 14.79 3.31 -7.10
CA PHE A 64 14.50 1.92 -7.47
C PHE A 64 13.00 1.54 -7.35
N ASN A 65 12.54 0.56 -8.15
CA ASN A 65 11.14 0.09 -8.14
C ASN A 65 10.76 -0.48 -6.77
N ASP A 66 11.68 -1.22 -6.15
CA ASP A 66 11.57 -1.89 -4.85
C ASP A 66 12.21 -1.06 -3.71
N ASP A 67 11.44 -0.46 -2.80
CA ASP A 67 10.04 -0.03 -2.96
C ASP A 67 9.96 1.50 -3.08
N GLY A 68 10.82 2.08 -3.90
CA GLY A 68 10.73 3.51 -4.23
C GLY A 68 9.42 3.84 -4.94
N SER A 69 8.86 2.89 -5.71
CA SER A 69 7.60 3.08 -6.43
C SER A 69 6.39 3.12 -5.49
N GLY A 70 6.23 2.16 -4.58
CA GLY A 70 5.16 2.13 -3.58
C GLY A 70 5.24 3.29 -2.60
N SER A 71 6.45 3.60 -2.11
CA SER A 71 6.71 4.77 -1.25
C SER A 71 6.20 6.08 -1.86
N MET A 72 6.40 6.26 -3.15
CA MET A 72 6.00 7.46 -3.87
C MET A 72 4.51 7.51 -4.18
N ILE A 73 3.88 6.36 -4.47
CA ILE A 73 2.42 6.26 -4.61
C ILE A 73 1.74 6.69 -3.31
N ILE A 74 2.18 6.17 -2.17
CA ILE A 74 1.61 6.50 -0.86
C ILE A 74 1.78 8.00 -0.58
N LEU A 75 2.94 8.58 -0.87
CA LEU A 75 3.17 10.02 -0.71
C LEU A 75 2.22 10.86 -1.58
N LYS A 76 2.02 10.46 -2.84
CA LYS A 76 1.12 11.18 -3.76
C LYS A 76 -0.34 11.00 -3.38
N ALA A 77 -0.77 9.82 -2.98
CA ALA A 77 -2.11 9.59 -2.48
C ALA A 77 -2.40 10.48 -1.26
N PHE A 78 -1.47 10.56 -0.31
CA PHE A 78 -1.56 11.47 0.84
C PHE A 78 -1.72 12.93 0.41
N GLN A 79 -0.82 13.43 -0.45
CA GLN A 79 -0.88 14.81 -0.95
C GLN A 79 -2.21 15.11 -1.64
N VAL A 80 -2.70 14.22 -2.51
CA VAL A 80 -3.97 14.39 -3.22
C VAL A 80 -5.15 14.36 -2.26
N MET A 81 -5.19 13.42 -1.31
CA MET A 81 -6.27 13.34 -0.32
C MET A 81 -6.39 14.61 0.51
N LEU A 82 -5.27 15.22 0.91
CA LEU A 82 -5.28 16.48 1.66
C LEU A 82 -5.81 17.69 0.87
N THR A 83 -5.96 17.59 -0.45
CA THR A 83 -6.60 18.64 -1.24
C THR A 83 -8.13 18.59 -1.20
N ASP A 84 -8.71 17.52 -0.64
CA ASP A 84 -10.14 17.44 -0.38
C ASP A 84 -10.48 18.14 0.94
N SER A 85 -11.46 19.04 0.93
CA SER A 85 -11.78 19.85 2.10
C SER A 85 -12.36 19.04 3.26
N ARG A 86 -13.01 17.90 2.99
CA ARG A 86 -13.57 17.04 4.05
C ARG A 86 -12.48 16.29 4.78
N ILE A 87 -11.50 15.75 4.04
CA ILE A 87 -10.30 15.13 4.62
C ILE A 87 -9.49 16.16 5.40
N ALA A 88 -9.18 17.31 4.79
CA ALA A 88 -8.39 18.36 5.44
C ALA A 88 -9.04 18.91 6.72
N ALA A 89 -10.38 18.94 6.78
CA ALA A 89 -11.14 19.35 7.95
C ALA A 89 -11.38 18.21 8.97
N GLY A 90 -10.83 17.01 8.75
CA GLY A 90 -10.98 15.88 9.68
C GLY A 90 -12.41 15.32 9.76
N GLN A 91 -13.21 15.43 8.70
CA GLN A 91 -14.61 15.00 8.67
C GLN A 91 -14.79 13.50 8.37
N ALA A 92 -13.71 12.79 8.05
CA ALA A 92 -13.76 11.35 7.82
C ALA A 92 -14.06 10.61 9.14
N PRO A 93 -15.08 9.73 9.19
CA PRO A 93 -15.37 8.93 10.38
C PRO A 93 -14.26 7.96 10.77
N ASN A 94 -13.46 7.49 9.79
CA ASN A 94 -12.31 6.63 10.05
C ASN A 94 -11.00 7.40 9.87
N THR A 95 -10.06 7.19 10.80
CA THR A 95 -8.70 7.71 10.68
C THR A 95 -7.96 6.99 9.54
N VAL A 96 -7.26 7.76 8.70
CA VAL A 96 -6.38 7.25 7.65
C VAL A 96 -4.94 7.55 8.03
N GLU A 97 -4.10 6.51 8.07
CA GLU A 97 -2.67 6.62 8.33
C GLU A 97 -1.90 6.20 7.07
N PHE A 98 -0.80 6.89 6.78
CA PHE A 98 0.14 6.54 5.71
C PHE A 98 1.48 6.18 6.34
N HIS A 99 1.98 4.99 6.03
CA HIS A 99 3.14 4.40 6.70
C HIS A 99 4.28 4.20 5.70
N TRP A 100 5.51 4.39 6.17
CA TRP A 100 6.74 4.00 5.48
C TRP A 100 7.56 3.16 6.44
N TYR A 101 7.53 1.85 6.23
CA TYR A 101 8.16 0.92 7.14
C TYR A 101 9.68 0.90 6.93
N SER A 102 10.41 0.65 8.00
CA SER A 102 11.85 0.51 7.94
C SER A 102 12.25 -0.95 8.01
N ALA A 103 13.34 -1.33 7.33
CA ALA A 103 13.93 -2.66 7.42
C ALA A 103 12.95 -3.81 7.07
N GLU A 104 12.14 -3.59 6.03
CA GLU A 104 11.32 -4.62 5.36
C GLU A 104 12.24 -5.77 4.89
N GLU A 105 13.28 -5.42 4.12
CA GLU A 105 14.30 -6.33 3.58
C GLU A 105 15.12 -7.12 4.63
N ALA A 106 15.07 -6.68 5.89
CA ALA A 106 15.71 -7.38 7.01
C ALA A 106 14.74 -8.34 7.73
N GLY A 107 13.61 -8.66 7.10
CA GLY A 107 12.56 -9.50 7.66
C GLY A 107 11.48 -8.70 8.39
N LEU A 108 10.93 -7.66 7.76
CA LEU A 108 9.74 -6.92 8.19
C LEU A 108 9.87 -6.24 9.56
N LEU A 109 11.08 -5.85 9.97
CA LEU A 109 11.34 -5.47 11.37
C LEU A 109 10.57 -4.21 11.81
N GLY A 110 10.46 -3.22 10.93
CA GLY A 110 9.75 -1.98 11.23
C GLY A 110 8.23 -2.16 11.31
N SER A 111 7.63 -2.86 10.33
CA SER A 111 6.19 -3.12 10.36
C SER A 111 5.80 -4.02 11.52
N GLN A 112 6.61 -5.04 11.84
CA GLN A 112 6.40 -5.87 13.03
C GLN A 112 6.36 -5.02 14.30
N ALA A 113 7.32 -4.12 14.50
CA ALA A 113 7.36 -3.26 15.68
C ALA A 113 6.08 -2.41 15.82
N ILE A 114 5.62 -1.80 14.72
CA ILE A 114 4.40 -0.98 14.69
C ILE A 114 3.16 -1.83 15.01
N PHE A 115 2.94 -2.94 14.30
CA PHE A 115 1.72 -3.73 14.48
C PHE A 115 1.68 -4.46 15.83
N GLN A 116 2.83 -4.82 16.40
CA GLN A 116 2.92 -5.31 17.78
C GLN A 116 2.55 -4.22 18.79
N GLN A 117 3.03 -2.98 18.60
CA GLN A 117 2.66 -1.85 19.46
C GLN A 117 1.16 -1.55 19.36
N TYR A 118 0.59 -1.59 18.15
CA TYR A 118 -0.84 -1.37 17.91
C TYR A 118 -1.70 -2.45 18.57
N ALA A 119 -1.30 -3.72 18.48
CA ALA A 119 -1.97 -4.82 19.15
C ALA A 119 -1.98 -4.65 20.67
N LYS A 120 -0.85 -4.26 21.29
CA LYS A 120 -0.77 -3.96 22.72
C LYS A 120 -1.64 -2.78 23.15
N GLY A 121 -1.73 -1.76 22.31
CA GLY A 121 -2.56 -0.58 22.55
C GLY A 121 -4.05 -0.81 22.28
N VAL A 122 -4.45 -2.03 21.88
CA VAL A 122 -5.83 -2.37 21.50
C VAL A 122 -6.37 -1.44 20.41
N ARG A 123 -5.52 -1.06 19.45
CA ARG A 123 -5.91 -0.21 18.31
C ARG A 123 -6.87 -1.00 17.40
N GLY A 124 -8.00 -0.38 17.06
CA GLY A 124 -9.01 -0.96 16.17
C GLY A 124 -8.70 -0.75 14.69
N ILE A 125 -7.63 -1.37 14.17
CA ILE A 125 -7.28 -1.25 12.75
C ILE A 125 -8.32 -2.01 11.92
N LYS A 126 -8.99 -1.28 11.03
CA LYS A 126 -10.07 -1.83 10.19
C LYS A 126 -9.55 -2.41 8.87
N ALA A 127 -8.48 -1.84 8.34
CA ALA A 127 -7.85 -2.29 7.10
C ALA A 127 -6.40 -1.82 7.05
N MET A 128 -5.51 -2.69 6.59
CA MET A 128 -4.15 -2.36 6.19
C MET A 128 -3.99 -2.72 4.72
N PHE A 129 -3.45 -1.79 3.92
CA PHE A 129 -3.20 -2.03 2.51
C PHE A 129 -1.72 -1.80 2.19
N GLN A 130 -1.07 -2.85 1.70
CA GLN A 130 0.31 -2.82 1.25
C GLN A 130 0.37 -2.67 -0.26
N GLN A 131 1.35 -1.90 -0.73
CA GLN A 131 1.85 -1.96 -2.09
C GLN A 131 3.35 -1.93 -2.02
N ASP A 132 3.96 -2.82 -2.76
CA ASP A 132 5.38 -3.09 -2.75
C ASP A 132 5.71 -3.56 -4.16
N MET A 133 6.51 -2.77 -4.88
CA MET A 133 6.74 -2.85 -6.32
C MET A 133 5.47 -2.61 -7.14
N THR A 134 5.45 -1.50 -7.88
CA THR A 134 4.23 -1.04 -8.59
C THR A 134 4.49 -0.59 -10.02
N GLY A 135 5.72 -0.81 -10.51
CA GLY A 135 6.21 -0.17 -11.72
C GLY A 135 6.54 -1.10 -12.87
N TYR A 136 6.82 -2.40 -12.66
CA TYR A 136 7.31 -3.23 -13.75
C TYR A 136 6.19 -3.98 -14.48
N THR A 137 5.99 -3.65 -15.75
CA THR A 137 5.00 -4.31 -16.63
C THR A 137 5.64 -5.16 -17.72
N ALA A 138 6.94 -5.00 -17.99
CA ALA A 138 7.62 -5.62 -19.14
C ALA A 138 7.53 -7.15 -19.11
N GLY A 139 7.73 -7.79 -17.95
CA GLY A 139 7.59 -9.25 -17.83
C GLY A 139 6.21 -9.76 -18.26
N THR A 140 5.15 -8.99 -18.00
CA THR A 140 3.78 -9.35 -18.40
C THR A 140 3.56 -9.10 -19.90
N THR A 141 4.00 -7.95 -20.41
CA THR A 141 3.74 -7.54 -21.80
C THR A 141 4.59 -8.31 -22.81
N GLU A 142 5.85 -8.61 -22.48
CA GLU A 142 6.74 -9.46 -23.29
C GLU A 142 6.25 -10.91 -23.37
N ALA A 143 5.53 -11.38 -22.35
CA ALA A 143 4.82 -12.66 -22.37
C ALA A 143 3.52 -12.64 -23.22
N GLY A 144 3.23 -11.53 -23.92
CA GLY A 144 2.05 -11.37 -24.78
C GLY A 144 0.75 -11.17 -24.01
N LYS A 145 0.81 -10.77 -22.73
CA LYS A 145 -0.36 -10.49 -21.90
C LYS A 145 -0.59 -8.99 -21.74
N ALA A 146 -1.83 -8.60 -21.46
CA ALA A 146 -2.14 -7.22 -21.09
C ALA A 146 -1.60 -6.91 -19.69
N ALA A 147 -1.06 -5.70 -19.51
CA ALA A 147 -0.64 -5.21 -18.20
C ALA A 147 -1.81 -5.29 -17.19
N SER A 148 -1.51 -5.74 -15.98
CA SER A 148 -2.50 -5.94 -14.93
C SER A 148 -1.84 -5.92 -13.56
N MET A 149 -2.57 -5.46 -12.54
CA MET A 149 -2.09 -5.49 -11.16
C MET A 149 -2.20 -6.92 -10.58
N GLY A 150 -1.19 -7.35 -9.84
CA GLY A 150 -1.22 -8.59 -9.08
C GLY A 150 -1.92 -8.42 -7.74
N VAL A 151 -3.07 -9.04 -7.54
CA VAL A 151 -3.76 -9.06 -6.23
C VAL A 151 -3.37 -10.33 -5.49
N ILE A 152 -2.66 -10.18 -4.37
CA ILE A 152 -2.25 -11.32 -3.52
C ILE A 152 -3.46 -11.93 -2.83
N THR A 153 -3.44 -13.26 -2.68
CA THR A 153 -4.59 -14.04 -2.15
C THR A 153 -4.24 -14.97 -1.00
N ASP A 154 -2.97 -15.06 -0.63
CA ASP A 154 -2.46 -15.77 0.54
C ASP A 154 -1.97 -14.78 1.61
N TYR A 155 -2.05 -15.16 2.88
CA TYR A 155 -1.66 -14.32 4.03
C TYR A 155 -2.38 -12.95 4.14
N VAL A 156 -3.58 -12.84 3.55
CA VAL A 156 -4.40 -11.62 3.50
C VAL A 156 -5.85 -11.89 3.93
N ASP A 157 -6.59 -10.83 4.27
CA ASP A 157 -8.02 -10.90 4.57
C ASP A 157 -8.86 -11.00 3.29
N VAL A 158 -9.77 -11.97 3.25
CA VAL A 158 -10.59 -12.26 2.06
C VAL A 158 -11.60 -11.13 1.76
N GLY A 159 -12.17 -10.52 2.80
CA GLY A 159 -13.15 -9.44 2.65
C GLY A 159 -12.51 -8.17 2.09
N LEU A 160 -11.36 -7.78 2.66
CA LEU A 160 -10.57 -6.62 2.24
C LEU A 160 -10.02 -6.81 0.83
N THR A 161 -9.49 -8.01 0.54
CA THR A 161 -9.03 -8.38 -0.81
C THR A 161 -10.18 -8.31 -1.82
N GLY A 162 -11.37 -8.78 -1.44
CA GLY A 162 -12.58 -8.67 -2.27
C GLY A 162 -13.02 -7.23 -2.51
N PHE A 163 -12.83 -6.33 -1.54
CA PHE A 163 -13.09 -4.91 -1.68
C PHE A 163 -12.08 -4.23 -2.64
N ILE A 164 -10.79 -4.54 -2.52
CA ILE A 164 -9.75 -4.05 -3.44
C ILE A 164 -10.04 -4.46 -4.89
N LYS A 165 -10.44 -5.72 -5.13
CA LYS A 165 -10.81 -6.19 -6.47
C LYS A 165 -11.95 -5.36 -7.10
N LYS A 166 -12.89 -4.87 -6.29
CA LYS A 166 -13.97 -3.97 -6.75
C LYS A 166 -13.43 -2.59 -7.13
N ILE A 167 -12.45 -2.07 -6.38
CA ILE A 167 -11.78 -0.79 -6.68
C ILE A 167 -11.03 -0.86 -8.02
N ILE A 168 -10.28 -1.94 -8.25
CA ILE A 168 -9.46 -2.10 -9.46
C ILE A 168 -10.33 -2.41 -10.69
N THR A 169 -11.55 -2.91 -10.51
CA THR A 169 -12.45 -3.24 -11.63
C THR A 169 -12.51 -2.08 -12.63
N VAL A 170 -12.19 -2.39 -13.90
CA VAL A 170 -12.04 -1.40 -14.96
C VAL A 170 -13.26 -0.50 -15.04
N GLY A 171 -13.03 0.81 -15.08
CA GLY A 171 -14.08 1.82 -15.14
C GLY A 171 -14.67 2.20 -13.77
N LYS A 172 -14.12 1.69 -12.66
CA LYS A 172 -14.37 2.23 -11.32
C LYS A 172 -13.41 3.38 -11.02
N TYR A 173 -12.18 3.05 -10.63
CA TYR A 173 -11.11 4.04 -10.42
C TYR A 173 -9.89 3.79 -11.30
N CYS A 174 -9.72 2.54 -11.75
CA CYS A 174 -8.60 2.12 -12.56
C CYS A 174 -9.03 1.83 -14.01
N SER A 175 -8.06 1.90 -14.91
CA SER A 175 -8.19 1.63 -16.35
C SER A 175 -7.58 0.29 -16.76
N ILE A 176 -6.84 -0.38 -15.86
CA ILE A 176 -6.24 -1.70 -16.09
C ILE A 176 -6.93 -2.80 -15.29
N LEU A 177 -6.73 -4.05 -15.71
CA LEU A 177 -7.26 -5.23 -15.03
C LEU A 177 -6.41 -5.60 -13.81
N TYR A 178 -6.91 -6.54 -13.03
CA TYR A 178 -6.13 -7.28 -12.05
C TYR A 178 -6.10 -8.76 -12.37
N VAL A 179 -5.08 -9.44 -11.87
CA VAL A 179 -4.95 -10.89 -11.82
C VAL A 179 -4.79 -11.33 -10.37
N SER A 180 -5.37 -12.45 -9.98
CA SER A 180 -5.14 -13.01 -8.64
C SER A 180 -3.85 -13.84 -8.67
N THR A 181 -2.96 -13.59 -7.72
CA THR A 181 -1.69 -14.30 -7.61
C THR A 181 -1.37 -14.61 -6.14
N LYS A 182 -0.23 -15.22 -5.89
CA LYS A 182 0.23 -15.63 -4.56
C LYS A 182 1.72 -15.34 -4.41
N CYS A 183 2.12 -15.05 -3.18
CA CYS A 183 3.52 -14.96 -2.80
C CYS A 183 4.12 -16.31 -2.40
N GLY A 184 3.34 -17.15 -1.73
CA GLY A 184 3.78 -18.43 -1.15
C GLY A 184 4.36 -18.31 0.26
N TYR A 185 4.54 -17.10 0.79
CA TYR A 185 5.07 -16.81 2.14
C TYR A 185 4.68 -15.38 2.58
N ALA A 186 5.10 -14.97 3.78
CA ALA A 186 4.97 -13.61 4.31
C ALA A 186 5.88 -12.62 3.55
N CYS A 187 5.45 -12.22 2.35
CA CYS A 187 6.33 -11.58 1.36
C CYS A 187 6.56 -10.08 1.51
N SER A 188 5.80 -9.37 2.35
CA SER A 188 5.96 -7.92 2.56
C SER A 188 5.19 -7.52 3.84
N ASP A 189 5.17 -6.23 4.18
CA ASP A 189 4.70 -5.70 5.47
C ASP A 189 3.22 -5.99 5.80
N HIS A 190 2.37 -6.33 4.81
CA HIS A 190 1.00 -6.81 5.05
C HIS A 190 0.97 -8.02 6.00
N ALA A 191 2.00 -8.86 5.95
CA ALA A 191 2.09 -10.05 6.79
C ALA A 191 2.26 -9.69 8.28
N SER A 192 2.92 -8.57 8.60
CA SER A 192 3.03 -8.07 9.98
C SER A 192 1.66 -7.70 10.55
N ALA A 193 0.80 -7.06 9.74
CA ALA A 193 -0.58 -6.75 10.12
C ALA A 193 -1.43 -8.01 10.27
N SER A 194 -1.35 -8.96 9.33
CA SER A 194 -2.06 -10.24 9.41
C SER A 194 -1.64 -11.05 10.63
N ASN A 195 -0.34 -11.10 10.93
CA ASN A 195 0.21 -11.78 12.09
C ASN A 195 -0.21 -11.13 13.41
N ALA A 196 -0.46 -9.82 13.41
CA ALA A 196 -1.05 -9.10 14.54
C ALA A 196 -2.59 -9.25 14.61
N GLY A 197 -3.21 -9.99 13.68
CA GLY A 197 -4.65 -10.27 13.67
C GLY A 197 -5.51 -9.19 13.01
N TYR A 198 -4.90 -8.26 12.26
CA TYR A 198 -5.61 -7.20 11.55
C TYR A 198 -5.92 -7.59 10.10
N PRO A 199 -7.06 -7.13 9.53
CA PRO A 199 -7.34 -7.31 8.12
C PRO A 199 -6.29 -6.58 7.27
N SER A 200 -5.52 -7.33 6.48
CA SER A 200 -4.55 -6.78 5.54
C SER A 200 -4.81 -7.27 4.12
N ALA A 201 -4.36 -6.49 3.14
CA ALA A 201 -4.35 -6.90 1.75
C ALA A 201 -3.13 -6.33 1.03
N PHE A 202 -2.76 -6.95 -0.09
CA PHE A 202 -1.55 -6.60 -0.82
C PHE A 202 -1.81 -6.66 -2.33
N VAL A 203 -1.41 -5.59 -3.02
CA VAL A 203 -1.39 -5.50 -4.48
C VAL A 203 0.02 -5.13 -4.95
N ILE A 204 0.53 -5.92 -5.88
CA ILE A 204 1.86 -5.80 -6.49
C ILE A 204 1.73 -5.50 -7.99
N GLU A 205 2.82 -5.11 -8.64
CA GLU A 205 2.89 -4.72 -10.05
C GLU A 205 2.31 -5.75 -11.02
N SER A 206 2.42 -7.06 -10.78
CA SER A 206 1.99 -8.10 -11.74
C SER A 206 1.79 -9.47 -11.08
N ALA A 207 1.40 -10.49 -11.86
CA ALA A 207 1.44 -11.87 -11.35
C ALA A 207 2.88 -12.27 -11.01
N SER A 208 3.07 -13.10 -9.99
CA SER A 208 4.40 -13.48 -9.48
C SER A 208 5.36 -14.05 -10.53
N GLU A 209 4.84 -14.75 -11.55
CA GLU A 209 5.62 -15.28 -12.69
C GLU A 209 6.16 -14.20 -13.66
N TYR A 210 5.72 -12.95 -13.54
CA TYR A 210 6.10 -11.81 -14.39
C TYR A 210 6.73 -10.64 -13.61
N THR A 211 7.06 -10.86 -12.33
CA THR A 211 7.69 -9.84 -11.49
C THR A 211 9.05 -9.42 -12.04
N SER A 212 9.49 -8.21 -11.70
CA SER A 212 10.79 -7.69 -12.12
C SER A 212 11.94 -8.65 -11.78
N PRO A 213 12.77 -9.06 -12.75
CA PRO A 213 13.95 -9.86 -12.49
C PRO A 213 15.12 -9.04 -11.90
N TYR A 214 14.94 -7.72 -11.74
CA TYR A 214 15.99 -6.80 -11.32
C TYR A 214 15.98 -6.48 -9.82
N ILE A 215 14.96 -6.95 -9.09
CA ILE A 215 14.81 -6.75 -7.64
C ILE A 215 16.05 -7.17 -6.86
N HIS A 216 16.35 -6.44 -5.78
CA HIS A 216 17.58 -6.56 -4.99
C HIS A 216 18.90 -6.46 -5.80
N GLY A 217 18.84 -5.92 -7.01
CA GLY A 217 19.98 -5.74 -7.91
C GLY A 217 20.24 -4.27 -8.25
N MET A 218 21.43 -3.97 -8.76
CA MET A 218 21.78 -2.61 -9.19
C MET A 218 20.96 -2.13 -10.40
N SER A 219 20.33 -3.07 -11.12
CA SER A 219 19.55 -2.79 -12.33
C SER A 219 18.09 -2.44 -12.05
N ASP A 220 17.65 -2.41 -10.78
CA ASP A 220 16.31 -1.95 -10.43
C ASP A 220 16.19 -0.42 -10.59
N MET A 221 16.26 0.08 -11.82
CA MET A 221 16.35 1.50 -12.11
C MET A 221 15.04 2.07 -12.64
N MET A 222 14.94 3.40 -12.65
CA MET A 222 13.80 4.10 -13.22
C MET A 222 13.47 3.72 -14.67
N ASP A 223 14.47 3.29 -15.44
CA ASP A 223 14.30 2.89 -16.83
C ASP A 223 13.48 1.59 -16.98
N THR A 224 13.33 0.81 -15.90
CA THR A 224 12.49 -0.39 -15.88
C THR A 224 11.08 -0.12 -15.33
N VAL A 225 10.78 1.13 -14.93
CA VAL A 225 9.50 1.52 -14.32
C VAL A 225 8.55 2.11 -15.36
N ASP A 226 7.42 1.44 -15.54
CA ASP A 226 6.25 1.93 -16.26
C ASP A 226 5.42 2.86 -15.37
N LEU A 227 5.61 4.17 -15.57
CA LEU A 227 4.92 5.20 -14.80
C LEU A 227 3.42 5.28 -15.05
N ASP A 228 2.92 4.79 -16.18
CA ASP A 228 1.46 4.73 -16.39
C ASP A 228 0.85 3.64 -15.49
N HIS A 229 1.57 2.54 -15.28
CA HIS A 229 1.20 1.50 -14.33
C HIS A 229 1.24 1.99 -12.87
N VAL A 230 2.30 2.73 -12.49
CA VAL A 230 2.41 3.38 -11.17
C VAL A 230 1.22 4.32 -10.90
N ILE A 231 0.74 5.06 -11.93
CA ILE A 231 -0.43 5.93 -11.80
C ILE A 231 -1.69 5.13 -11.51
N GLU A 232 -1.88 3.97 -12.13
CA GLU A 232 -3.03 3.11 -11.84
C GLU A 232 -3.03 2.65 -10.38
N HIS A 233 -1.86 2.27 -9.85
CA HIS A 233 -1.70 1.96 -8.44
C HIS A 233 -2.02 3.16 -7.53
N ALA A 234 -1.62 4.37 -7.92
CA ALA A 234 -1.97 5.59 -7.20
C ALA A 234 -3.48 5.88 -7.21
N LYS A 235 -4.16 5.66 -8.33
CA LYS A 235 -5.63 5.80 -8.42
C LYS A 235 -6.34 4.81 -7.50
N MET A 236 -5.91 3.55 -7.51
CA MET A 236 -6.40 2.53 -6.57
C MET A 236 -6.20 2.98 -5.12
N THR A 237 -5.02 3.50 -4.78
CA THR A 237 -4.69 3.95 -3.41
C THR A 237 -5.62 5.07 -2.94
N VAL A 238 -5.85 6.09 -3.78
CA VAL A 238 -6.78 7.18 -3.47
C VAL A 238 -8.20 6.66 -3.32
N GLY A 239 -8.65 5.80 -4.25
CA GLY A 239 -9.99 5.21 -4.19
C GLY A 239 -10.21 4.36 -2.94
N PHE A 240 -9.24 3.50 -2.60
CA PHE A 240 -9.23 2.68 -1.40
C PHE A 240 -9.34 3.52 -0.13
N SER A 241 -8.40 4.44 0.05
CA SER A 241 -8.31 5.24 1.27
C SER A 241 -9.55 6.12 1.45
N TYR A 242 -10.05 6.73 0.37
CA TYR A 242 -11.21 7.63 0.47
C TYR A 242 -12.52 6.88 0.73
N GLU A 243 -12.75 5.73 0.07
CA GLU A 243 -13.96 4.94 0.33
C GLU A 243 -14.00 4.43 1.76
N LEU A 244 -12.88 3.91 2.29
CA LEU A 244 -12.84 3.44 3.66
C LEU A 244 -12.83 4.57 4.69
N ALA A 245 -12.25 5.74 4.37
CA ALA A 245 -12.31 6.92 5.23
C ALA A 245 -13.76 7.30 5.61
N PHE A 246 -14.71 7.13 4.67
CA PHE A 246 -16.12 7.49 4.83
C PHE A 246 -17.08 6.30 4.98
N ALA A 247 -16.56 5.07 5.08
CA ALA A 247 -17.38 3.87 5.28
C ALA A 247 -17.78 3.65 6.75
N SER A 248 -18.86 2.91 6.96
CA SER A 248 -19.19 2.32 8.27
C SER A 248 -18.61 0.91 8.33
N LEU A 249 -17.67 0.64 9.25
CA LEU A 249 -16.79 -0.56 9.27
C LEU A 249 -16.80 -1.34 10.58
#